data_AF-A0A3D3NW07-F1
#
_entry.id   AF-A0A3D3NW07-F1
#
_cell.length_a   1.000
_cell.length_b   1.000
_cell.length_c   1.000
_cell.angle_alpha   90.00
_cell.angle_beta   90.00
_cell.angle_gamma   90.00
#
_symmetry.space_group_name_H-M   'P 1'
#
loop_
_entity.id
_entity.type
_entity.pdbx_description
1 polymer ?
#
loop_
_entity_poly.entity_id
_entity_poly.type
_entity_poly.pdbx_seq_one_letter_code
_entity_poly.pdbx_strand_id
1 'polypeptide(L)' 'TKLLQEETALPVHVAEDPLSAVGEGTGRVLSELELMRKVSSTEV' A
#
# COMPACT_ATOMS: atom_id res chain seq x y z
N THR A 1 14.34 -0.10 -10.00
CA THR A 1 13.14 -0.70 -10.62
C THR A 1 13.44 -1.43 -11.91
N LYS A 2 14.48 -1.04 -12.67
CA LYS A 2 14.83 -1.61 -13.99
C LYS A 2 14.78 -3.15 -14.06
N LEU A 3 15.47 -3.88 -13.18
CA LEU A 3 15.44 -5.36 -13.18
C LEU A 3 14.03 -5.92 -12.98
N LEU A 4 13.27 -5.39 -12.01
CA LEU A 4 11.89 -5.84 -11.79
C LEU A 4 11.00 -5.58 -13.00
N GLN A 5 11.19 -4.47 -13.70
CA GLN A 5 10.43 -4.16 -14.93
C GLN A 5 10.78 -5.11 -16.06
N GLU A 6 12.07 -5.42 -16.23
CA GLU A 6 12.57 -6.35 -17.25
C GLU A 6 12.07 -7.78 -17.00
N GLU A 7 12.12 -8.24 -15.76
CA GLU A 7 11.70 -9.61 -15.41
C GLU A 7 10.18 -9.80 -15.40
N THR A 8 9.41 -8.77 -15.04
CA THR A 8 7.94 -8.88 -14.94
C THR A 8 7.21 -8.41 -16.18
N ALA A 9 7.87 -7.67 -17.07
CA ALA A 9 7.24 -6.94 -18.18
C ALA A 9 6.09 -6.00 -17.75
N LEU A 10 6.11 -5.52 -16.51
CA LEU A 10 5.11 -4.60 -15.95
C LEU A 10 5.73 -3.24 -15.58
N PRO A 11 4.95 -2.14 -15.61
CA PRO A 11 5.38 -0.86 -15.06
C PRO A 11 5.68 -0.97 -13.56
N VAL A 12 6.81 -0.40 -13.12
CA VAL A 12 7.19 -0.36 -11.71
C VAL A 12 7.47 1.08 -11.32
N HIS A 13 6.83 1.52 -10.24
CA HIS A 13 6.96 2.87 -9.70
C HIS A 13 7.53 2.79 -8.29
N VAL A 14 8.44 3.70 -7.95
CA VAL A 14 8.87 3.92 -6.57
C VAL A 14 7.95 4.96 -5.97
N ALA A 15 7.47 4.72 -4.74
CA ALA A 15 6.70 5.72 -4.00
C ALA A 15 7.54 6.99 -3.75
N GLU A 16 6.88 8.13 -3.59
CA GLU A 16 7.54 9.42 -3.35
C GLU A 16 8.35 9.44 -2.04
N ASP A 17 7.77 8.92 -0.95
CA ASP A 17 8.45 8.66 0.32
C ASP A 17 8.33 7.17 0.72
N PRO A 18 9.21 6.30 0.21
CA PRO A 18 9.11 4.86 0.44
C PRO A 18 9.48 4.44 1.87
N LEU A 19 10.26 5.26 2.59
CA LEU A 19 10.72 4.91 3.93
C LEU A 19 9.65 5.20 4.98
N SER A 20 8.85 6.24 4.80
CA SER A 20 7.77 6.59 5.72
C SER A 20 6.44 5.87 5.41
N ALA A 21 6.28 5.34 4.19
CA ALA A 21 5.01 4.82 3.67
C ALA A 21 4.25 3.88 4.62
N VAL A 22 4.94 2.96 5.30
CA VAL A 22 4.31 2.00 6.22
C VAL A 22 3.84 2.69 7.50
N GLY A 23 4.67 3.58 8.06
CA GLY A 23 4.33 4.32 9.28
C GLY A 23 3.14 5.26 9.04
N GLU A 24 3.20 6.03 7.96
CA GLU A 24 2.10 6.93 7.59
C GLU A 24 0.81 6.19 7.27
N GLY A 25 0.87 5.14 6.44
CA GLY A 25 -0.30 4.33 6.10
C GLY A 25 -0.97 3.72 7.34
N THR A 26 -0.16 3.20 8.26
CA THR A 26 -0.65 2.67 9.54
C THR A 26 -1.31 3.76 10.38
N GLY A 27 -0.68 4.93 10.51
CA GLY A 27 -1.25 6.07 11.26
C GLY A 27 -2.59 6.55 10.69
N ARG A 28 -2.72 6.58 9.36
CA ARG A 28 -3.99 6.93 8.67
C ARG A 28 -5.08 5.92 8.99
N VAL A 29 -4.78 4.62 8.88
CA VAL A 29 -5.75 3.55 9.21
C VAL A 29 -6.18 3.60 10.67
N LEU A 30 -5.25 3.84 11.60
CA LEU A 30 -5.57 3.99 13.03
C LEU A 30 -6.52 5.17 13.30
N SER A 31 -6.48 6.21 12.45
CA SER A 31 -7.40 7.35 12.51
C SER A 31 -8.78 7.03 11.94
N GLU A 32 -8.91 5.96 11.16
CA GLU A 32 -10.12 5.54 10.44
C GLU A 32 -10.48 4.07 10.70
N LEU A 33 -10.28 3.57 11.94
CA LEU A 33 -10.43 2.16 12.28
C LEU A 33 -11.79 1.56 11.92
N GLU A 34 -12.87 2.32 12.06
CA GLU A 34 -14.22 1.86 11.71
C GLU A 34 -14.39 1.65 10.20
N LEU A 35 -13.76 2.49 9.36
CA LEU A 35 -13.74 2.29 7.92
C LEU A 35 -12.95 1.01 7.60
N MET A 36 -11.77 0.85 8.21
CA MET A 36 -10.94 -0.34 8.04
C MET A 36 -11.74 -1.62 8.34
N ARG A 37 -12.46 -1.66 9.47
CA ARG A 37 -13.31 -2.80 9.85
C ARG A 37 -14.35 -3.12 8.77
N LYS A 38 -15.05 -2.10 8.25
CA LYS A 38 -16.09 -2.27 7.22
C LYS A 38 -15.56 -2.85 5.91
N VAL A 39 -14.36 -2.46 5.47
CA VAL A 39 -13.79 -2.93 4.20
C VAL A 39 -12.98 -4.22 4.33
N SER A 40 -12.48 -4.51 5.53
CA SER A 40 -11.69 -5.72 5.81
C SER A 40 -12.52 -7.00 5.93
N SER A 41 -13.85 -6.88 6.02
CA SER A 41 -14.75 -8.03 6.03
C SER A 41 -14.77 -8.70 4.66
N THR A 42 -14.20 -9.90 4.58
CA THR A 42 -14.29 -10.79 3.41
C THR A 42 -15.65 -11.48 3.34
N GLU A 43 -16.74 -10.71 3.34
CA GLU A 43 -18.04 -11.25 2.93
C GLU A 43 -18.16 -11.05 1.42
N VAL A 44 -17.98 -12.16 0.69
CA VAL A 44 -18.43 -12.35 -0.69
C VAL A 44 -19.90 -12.76 -0.72
#